data_AF-A0A956IQT7-F1
#
_entry.id   AF-A0A956IQT7-F1
#
_cell.length_a   1.000
_cell.length_b   1.000
_cell.length_c   1.000
_cell.angle_alpha   90.00
_cell.angle_beta   90.00
_cell.angle_gamma   90.00
#
_symmetry.space_group_name_H-M   'P 1'
#
loop_
_entity.id
_entity.type
_entity.pdbx_description
1 polymer ?
#
loop_
_entity_poly.entity_id
_entity_poly.type
_entity_poly.pdbx_seq_one_letter_code
_entity_poly.pdbx_strand_id
1 'polypeptide(L)'
;MPWDVIDEALSSGVRVIATKNYDSKIKRGMMGTYYGTNGKSPPAFVLWDDFIGSNPVYYTGGGAPPGRDGYAYWVEWDVIRQAFIPGRKVKAVRSYDGKINKGDMGVYWGTNGKNPPAFVLWNKTIGANPVYYSDEGAPRGKNANAYWVPWNVIQPLNY
;
A
#
# COMPACT_ATOMS: atom_id res chain seq x y z
N MET A 1 -25.76 12.96 -2.60
CA MET A 1 -25.08 12.31 -3.74
C MET A 1 -24.73 10.88 -3.31
N PRO A 2 -25.06 9.85 -4.11
CA PRO A 2 -24.90 8.44 -3.76
C PRO A 2 -23.47 7.93 -4.00
N TRP A 3 -23.20 6.73 -3.51
CA TRP A 3 -21.90 6.09 -3.22
C TRP A 3 -21.03 5.66 -4.43
N ASP A 4 -21.19 6.27 -5.60
CA ASP A 4 -20.71 5.71 -6.89
C ASP A 4 -19.40 6.32 -7.45
N VAL A 5 -18.40 6.65 -6.61
CA VAL A 5 -17.15 7.28 -7.09
C VAL A 5 -15.88 6.52 -6.69
N ILE A 6 -15.87 5.18 -6.73
CA ILE A 6 -14.63 4.41 -6.54
C ILE A 6 -14.37 3.38 -7.67
N ASP A 7 -15.28 3.26 -8.65
CA ASP A 7 -15.10 2.29 -9.74
C ASP A 7 -14.25 2.80 -10.93
N GLU A 8 -13.69 4.01 -10.85
CA GLU A 8 -12.74 4.53 -11.85
C GLU A 8 -11.26 4.32 -11.43
N ALA A 9 -10.62 3.39 -12.14
CA ALA A 9 -9.20 3.37 -12.52
C ALA A 9 -8.14 3.38 -11.42
N LEU A 10 -8.07 2.31 -10.61
CA LEU A 10 -6.78 1.95 -10.01
C LEU A 10 -5.74 1.88 -11.14
N SER A 11 -4.67 2.67 -11.04
CA SER A 11 -3.58 2.58 -12.00
C SER A 11 -2.80 1.29 -11.78
N SER A 12 -2.30 0.67 -12.86
CA SER A 12 -1.37 -0.46 -12.74
C SER A 12 -0.19 -0.08 -11.85
N GLY A 13 0.21 -0.99 -10.96
CA GLY A 13 1.25 -0.76 -9.97
C GLY A 13 0.75 -0.20 -8.63
N VAL A 14 -0.54 0.17 -8.51
CA VAL A 14 -1.10 0.65 -7.23
C VAL A 14 -1.17 -0.48 -6.21
N ARG A 15 -0.79 -0.16 -4.97
CA ARG A 15 -0.87 -1.07 -3.83
C ARG A 15 -2.29 -1.18 -3.33
N VAL A 16 -2.76 -2.41 -3.19
CA VAL A 16 -4.10 -2.75 -2.72
C VAL A 16 -4.05 -3.62 -1.47
N ILE A 17 -5.16 -3.62 -0.75
CA ILE A 17 -5.37 -4.45 0.43
C ILE A 17 -6.73 -5.13 0.32
N ALA A 18 -6.78 -6.40 0.73
CA ALA A 18 -8.01 -7.17 0.79
C ALA A 18 -8.89 -6.68 1.95
N THR A 19 -10.11 -6.26 1.68
CA THR A 19 -11.10 -5.78 2.67
C THR A 19 -11.88 -6.92 3.31
N LYS A 20 -11.95 -8.07 2.65
CA LYS A 20 -12.63 -9.29 3.08
C LYS A 20 -11.87 -10.53 2.63
N ASN A 21 -12.20 -11.68 3.21
CA ASN A 21 -11.75 -12.95 2.68
C ASN A 21 -12.41 -13.16 1.30
N TYR A 22 -11.64 -13.67 0.35
CA TYR A 22 -12.13 -13.97 -0.99
C TYR A 22 -11.56 -15.31 -1.43
N ASP A 23 -12.47 -16.26 -1.60
CA ASP A 23 -12.12 -17.66 -1.75
C ASP A 23 -11.23 -18.15 -0.56
N SER A 24 -10.74 -19.37 -0.64
CA SER A 24 -9.78 -19.98 0.28
C SER A 24 -8.36 -19.38 0.19
N LYS A 25 -8.11 -18.53 -0.82
CA LYS A 25 -6.79 -18.01 -1.17
C LYS A 25 -6.50 -16.62 -0.61
N ILE A 26 -7.47 -15.71 -0.61
CA ILE A 26 -7.27 -14.31 -0.21
C ILE A 26 -7.86 -14.07 1.17
N LYS A 27 -7.03 -13.55 2.08
CA LYS A 27 -7.45 -13.23 3.46
C LYS A 27 -7.60 -11.73 3.62
N ARG A 28 -8.54 -11.30 4.46
CA ARG A 28 -8.67 -9.89 4.84
C ARG A 28 -7.33 -9.36 5.38
N GLY A 29 -6.90 -8.21 4.89
CA GLY A 29 -5.64 -7.57 5.26
C GLY A 29 -4.42 -8.01 4.44
N MET A 30 -4.58 -9.01 3.58
CA MET A 30 -3.55 -9.38 2.61
C MET A 30 -3.26 -8.21 1.69
N MET A 31 -1.97 -7.96 1.45
CA MET A 31 -1.49 -6.87 0.62
C MET A 31 -1.17 -7.38 -0.79
N GLY A 32 -1.36 -6.53 -1.79
CA GLY A 32 -1.01 -6.85 -3.17
C GLY A 32 -0.76 -5.63 -4.04
N THR A 33 -0.43 -5.87 -5.30
CA THR A 33 -0.29 -4.86 -6.35
C THR A 33 -1.31 -5.13 -7.44
N TYR A 34 -2.11 -4.13 -7.77
CA TYR A 34 -3.05 -4.17 -8.88
C TYR A 34 -2.34 -3.97 -10.22
N TYR A 35 -2.70 -4.75 -11.26
CA TYR A 35 -2.03 -4.71 -12.57
C TYR A 35 -2.97 -4.56 -13.77
N GLY A 36 -4.27 -4.68 -13.60
CA GLY A 36 -5.20 -4.46 -14.70
C GLY A 36 -6.56 -5.10 -14.52
N THR A 37 -7.41 -4.89 -15.54
CA THR A 37 -8.74 -5.49 -15.63
C THR A 37 -8.94 -6.21 -16.95
N ASN A 38 -9.78 -7.25 -16.95
CA ASN A 38 -10.14 -8.02 -18.15
C ASN A 38 -11.56 -7.69 -18.67
N GLY A 39 -12.28 -6.77 -18.02
CA GLY A 39 -13.69 -6.47 -18.35
C GLY A 39 -14.66 -7.65 -18.14
N LYS A 40 -14.24 -8.70 -17.42
CA LYS A 40 -15.03 -9.90 -17.08
C LYS A 40 -15.19 -9.99 -15.55
N SER A 41 -15.91 -10.99 -15.06
CA SER A 41 -15.95 -11.32 -13.62
C SER A 41 -15.16 -12.61 -13.35
N PRO A 42 -14.23 -12.62 -12.38
CA PRO A 42 -13.77 -11.47 -11.59
C PRO A 42 -12.89 -10.48 -12.40
N PRO A 43 -13.07 -9.15 -12.19
CA PRO A 43 -12.51 -8.10 -13.05
C PRO A 43 -11.10 -7.62 -12.70
N ALA A 44 -10.59 -7.81 -11.48
CA ALA A 44 -9.37 -7.15 -11.03
C ALA A 44 -8.19 -8.13 -10.88
N PHE A 45 -7.10 -7.88 -11.58
CA PHE A 45 -5.88 -8.70 -11.51
C PHE A 45 -4.92 -8.16 -10.46
N VAL A 46 -4.71 -8.93 -9.39
CA VAL A 46 -3.87 -8.53 -8.26
C VAL A 46 -2.80 -9.58 -7.99
N LEU A 47 -1.56 -9.13 -7.90
CA LEU A 47 -0.42 -9.92 -7.45
C LEU A 47 -0.28 -9.77 -5.93
N TRP A 48 -0.48 -10.85 -5.18
CA TRP A 48 -0.54 -10.79 -3.72
C TRP A 48 0.81 -11.10 -3.06
N ASP A 49 1.21 -10.29 -2.07
CA ASP A 49 2.53 -10.34 -1.44
C ASP A 49 2.82 -11.73 -0.82
N ASP A 50 1.82 -12.35 -0.17
CA ASP A 50 2.03 -13.64 0.51
C ASP A 50 2.37 -14.77 -0.48
N PHE A 51 2.02 -14.61 -1.77
CA PHE A 51 2.33 -15.61 -2.80
C PHE A 51 3.73 -15.44 -3.38
N ILE A 52 4.35 -14.26 -3.25
CA ILE A 52 5.68 -13.94 -3.80
C ILE A 52 6.80 -14.20 -2.78
N GLY A 53 6.47 -14.28 -1.49
CA GLY A 53 7.41 -14.53 -0.38
C GLY A 53 7.97 -13.26 0.26
N SER A 54 9.09 -13.37 0.99
CA SER A 54 9.62 -12.32 1.88
C SER A 54 10.21 -11.08 1.18
N ASN A 55 10.49 -11.19 -0.13
CA ASN A 55 10.96 -10.10 -0.99
C ASN A 55 9.96 -9.86 -2.13
N PRO A 56 8.74 -9.39 -1.80
CA PRO A 56 7.78 -8.99 -2.82
C PRO A 56 8.42 -7.90 -3.68
N VAL A 57 8.50 -8.16 -4.98
CA VAL A 57 9.10 -7.20 -5.89
C VAL A 57 8.02 -6.28 -6.40
N TYR A 58 8.18 -4.99 -6.06
CA TYR A 58 7.19 -3.96 -6.27
C TYR A 58 7.57 -3.18 -7.52
N TYR A 59 6.86 -3.40 -8.62
CA TYR A 59 7.23 -2.83 -9.92
C TYR A 59 6.24 -1.75 -10.36
N THR A 60 6.77 -0.75 -11.05
CA THR A 60 6.06 0.45 -11.54
C THR A 60 5.65 0.34 -13.02
N GLY A 61 5.54 -0.87 -13.56
CA GLY A 61 5.21 -1.14 -14.96
C GLY A 61 3.73 -1.43 -15.22
N GLY A 62 3.33 -1.39 -16.49
CA GLY A 62 2.03 -1.89 -16.95
C GLY A 62 2.03 -3.42 -16.98
N GLY A 63 1.08 -4.03 -16.28
CA GLY A 63 0.91 -5.48 -16.24
C GLY A 63 1.80 -6.20 -15.21
N ALA A 64 1.41 -7.40 -14.81
CA ALA A 64 2.17 -8.19 -13.83
C ALA A 64 3.52 -8.63 -14.41
N PRO A 65 4.56 -8.78 -13.58
CA PRO A 65 5.89 -9.18 -14.04
C PRO A 65 5.84 -10.55 -14.74
N PRO A 66 6.55 -10.74 -15.87
CA PRO A 66 6.64 -12.03 -16.54
C PRO A 66 7.10 -13.14 -15.58
N GLY A 67 6.42 -14.29 -15.60
CA GLY A 67 6.72 -15.44 -14.74
C GLY A 67 6.29 -15.30 -13.28
N ARG A 68 5.52 -14.25 -12.94
CA ARG A 68 4.91 -14.05 -11.61
C ARG A 68 3.39 -14.08 -11.64
N ASP A 69 2.80 -14.26 -12.81
CA ASP A 69 1.37 -14.43 -13.06
C ASP A 69 0.76 -15.60 -12.29
N GLY A 70 1.52 -16.68 -12.05
CA GLY A 70 1.08 -17.79 -11.17
C GLY A 70 0.82 -17.40 -9.72
N TYR A 71 1.26 -16.22 -9.29
CA TYR A 71 1.03 -15.65 -7.95
C TYR A 71 -0.02 -14.53 -7.97
N ALA A 72 -0.62 -14.25 -9.12
CA ALA A 72 -1.68 -13.28 -9.25
C ALA A 72 -3.05 -13.98 -9.21
N TYR A 73 -4.04 -13.30 -8.67
CA TYR A 73 -5.41 -13.80 -8.58
C TYR A 73 -6.39 -12.74 -9.03
N TRP A 74 -7.39 -13.17 -9.79
CA TRP A 74 -8.50 -12.32 -10.19
C TRP A 74 -9.49 -12.23 -9.03
N VAL A 75 -9.88 -11.02 -8.66
CA VAL A 75 -10.82 -10.75 -7.56
C VAL A 75 -11.89 -9.76 -7.98
N GLU A 76 -13.02 -9.78 -7.27
CA GLU A 76 -14.06 -8.75 -7.39
C GLU A 76 -13.58 -7.40 -6.86
N TRP A 77 -14.08 -6.30 -7.44
CA TRP A 77 -13.68 -4.95 -7.02
C TRP A 77 -13.96 -4.70 -5.54
N ASP A 78 -15.05 -5.25 -5.02
CA ASP A 78 -15.44 -5.11 -3.62
C ASP A 78 -14.52 -5.86 -2.62
N VAL A 79 -13.59 -6.69 -3.13
CA VAL A 79 -12.57 -7.39 -2.34
C VAL A 79 -11.38 -6.48 -2.05
N ILE A 80 -11.11 -5.49 -2.89
CA ILE A 80 -9.89 -4.69 -2.82
C ILE A 80 -10.17 -3.21 -2.61
N ARG A 81 -9.23 -2.55 -1.94
CA ARG A 81 -9.14 -1.10 -1.89
C ARG A 81 -7.70 -0.65 -2.03
N GLN A 82 -7.49 0.58 -2.48
CA GLN A 82 -6.17 1.20 -2.42
C GLN A 82 -5.67 1.21 -0.98
N ALA A 83 -4.52 0.58 -0.76
CA ALA A 83 -3.97 0.39 0.58
C ALA A 83 -3.37 1.67 1.15
N PHE A 84 -2.66 2.43 0.31
CA PHE A 84 -1.91 3.61 0.73
C PHE A 84 -2.42 4.85 0.02
N ILE A 85 -3.10 5.70 0.79
CA ILE A 85 -3.62 7.00 0.38
C ILE A 85 -2.83 8.05 1.17
N PRO A 86 -2.19 9.04 0.51
CA PRO A 86 -1.48 10.11 1.19
C PRO A 86 -2.31 10.73 2.32
N GLY A 87 -1.66 11.03 3.45
CA GLY A 87 -2.30 11.58 4.65
C GLY A 87 -2.96 10.54 5.56
N ARG A 88 -3.07 9.26 5.15
CA ARG A 88 -3.59 8.20 6.03
C ARG A 88 -2.55 7.59 6.94
N LYS A 89 -3.01 7.16 8.12
CA LYS A 89 -2.16 6.54 9.13
C LYS A 89 -1.72 5.13 8.72
N VAL A 90 -0.46 4.84 8.96
CA VAL A 90 0.17 3.52 8.81
C VAL A 90 0.81 3.10 10.12
N LYS A 91 1.06 1.80 10.25
CA LYS A 91 1.81 1.20 11.35
C LYS A 91 2.96 0.37 10.81
N ALA A 92 4.11 0.45 11.45
CA ALA A 92 5.24 -0.44 11.21
C ALA A 92 4.88 -1.86 11.67
N VAL A 93 4.88 -2.82 10.76
CA VAL A 93 4.66 -4.24 11.08
C VAL A 93 5.95 -4.98 11.40
N ARG A 94 7.10 -4.37 11.11
CA ARG A 94 8.44 -4.85 11.47
C ARG A 94 9.42 -3.69 11.62
N SER A 95 10.54 -3.94 12.31
CA SER A 95 11.63 -2.96 12.43
C SER A 95 12.41 -2.84 11.12
N TYR A 96 12.99 -1.67 10.85
CA TYR A 96 13.74 -1.40 9.63
C TYR A 96 14.88 -0.40 9.86
N ASP A 97 16.06 -0.77 9.36
CA ASP A 97 17.26 0.09 9.26
C ASP A 97 17.68 0.77 10.58
N GLY A 98 17.37 0.15 11.74
CA GLY A 98 17.63 0.72 13.07
C GLY A 98 16.85 2.00 13.42
N LYS A 99 16.15 2.60 12.45
CA LYS A 99 15.41 3.86 12.58
C LYS A 99 13.95 3.64 12.89
N ILE A 100 13.35 2.54 12.42
CA ILE A 100 11.94 2.21 12.58
C ILE A 100 11.82 0.95 13.45
N ASN A 101 10.94 1.00 14.44
CA ASN A 101 10.62 -0.12 15.32
C ASN A 101 9.24 -0.66 14.94
N LYS A 102 9.08 -1.98 15.04
CA LYS A 102 7.76 -2.60 14.95
C LYS A 102 6.80 -1.92 15.94
N GLY A 103 5.62 -1.54 15.45
CA GLY A 103 4.60 -0.85 16.22
C GLY A 103 4.61 0.67 16.09
N ASP A 104 5.68 1.26 15.53
CA ASP A 104 5.72 2.69 15.25
C ASP A 104 4.54 3.11 14.37
N MET A 105 3.98 4.27 14.67
CA MET A 105 2.87 4.84 13.94
C MET A 105 3.41 5.94 13.03
N GLY A 106 2.80 6.13 11.86
CA GLY A 106 3.17 7.19 10.94
C GLY A 106 2.04 7.59 10.02
N VAL A 107 2.34 8.51 9.12
CA VAL A 107 1.45 8.95 8.04
C VAL A 107 2.13 8.65 6.71
N TYR A 108 1.45 7.92 5.84
CA TYR A 108 1.93 7.68 4.48
C TYR A 108 1.81 8.96 3.66
N TRP A 109 2.88 9.33 2.98
CA TRP A 109 2.95 10.56 2.19
C TRP A 109 2.87 10.30 0.70
N GLY A 110 3.57 9.28 0.21
CA GLY A 110 3.63 9.02 -1.22
C GLY A 110 4.63 7.95 -1.59
N THR A 111 4.76 7.73 -2.89
CA THR A 111 5.71 6.77 -3.45
C THR A 111 6.53 7.39 -4.56
N ASN A 112 7.79 6.99 -4.69
CA ASN A 112 8.68 7.39 -5.79
C ASN A 112 8.86 6.28 -6.83
N GLY A 113 8.21 5.13 -6.64
CA GLY A 113 8.37 3.99 -7.55
C GLY A 113 9.76 3.34 -7.54
N LYS A 114 10.64 3.70 -6.61
CA LYS A 114 12.00 3.15 -6.43
C LYS A 114 12.04 2.21 -5.23
N ASN A 115 13.21 1.66 -4.91
CA ASN A 115 13.41 0.88 -3.68
C ASN A 115 14.31 1.64 -2.71
N PRO A 116 13.88 1.97 -1.47
CA PRO A 116 12.55 1.76 -0.90
C PRO A 116 11.46 2.69 -1.47
N PRO A 117 10.22 2.18 -1.70
CA PRO A 117 9.18 2.86 -2.46
C PRO A 117 8.27 3.78 -1.66
N ALA A 118 8.11 3.59 -0.35
CA ALA A 118 7.07 4.28 0.42
C ALA A 118 7.67 5.36 1.32
N PHE A 119 7.24 6.60 1.17
CA PHE A 119 7.64 7.69 2.04
C PHE A 119 6.66 7.80 3.20
N VAL A 120 7.16 7.61 4.42
CA VAL A 120 6.36 7.66 5.65
C VAL A 120 6.97 8.62 6.63
N LEU A 121 6.13 9.44 7.22
CA LEU A 121 6.47 10.33 8.31
C LEU A 121 6.08 9.68 9.65
N TRP A 122 7.04 9.46 10.54
CA TRP A 122 6.86 8.63 11.74
C TRP A 122 6.53 9.44 13.00
N ASN A 123 5.44 9.12 13.71
CA ASN A 123 4.89 9.88 14.85
C ASN A 123 5.83 10.01 16.04
N LYS A 124 6.68 9.01 16.30
CA LYS A 124 7.61 9.00 17.43
C LYS A 124 8.59 10.17 17.43
N THR A 125 8.71 10.86 16.30
CA THR A 125 9.58 12.03 16.12
C THR A 125 8.81 13.36 15.93
N ILE A 126 7.47 13.37 16.03
CA ILE A 126 6.62 14.54 15.75
C ILE A 126 5.77 14.99 16.94
N GLY A 127 5.73 14.20 18.03
CA GLY A 127 4.85 14.41 19.17
C GLY A 127 3.46 13.79 18.96
N ALA A 128 2.66 13.71 20.04
CA ALA A 128 1.42 12.94 20.10
C ALA A 128 0.31 13.37 19.12
N ASN A 129 0.43 14.53 18.49
CA ASN A 129 -0.53 15.05 17.52
C ASN A 129 0.12 15.13 16.13
N PRO A 130 -0.19 14.19 15.21
CA PRO A 130 0.22 14.34 13.82
C PRO A 130 -0.49 15.57 13.25
N VAL A 131 0.26 16.66 13.09
CA VAL A 131 -0.20 17.83 12.32
C VAL A 131 -0.50 17.32 10.91
N TYR A 132 -1.68 17.62 10.38
CA TYR A 132 -2.01 17.35 8.98
C TYR A 132 -1.16 18.26 8.10
N TYR A 133 -0.53 17.69 7.08
CA TYR A 133 0.30 18.44 6.14
C TYR A 133 -0.61 18.84 4.98
N SER A 134 -0.55 20.10 4.55
CA SER A 134 -1.23 20.60 3.35
C SER A 134 -0.57 20.02 2.09
N ASP A 135 -1.19 20.23 0.93
CA ASP A 135 -0.67 19.86 -0.39
C ASP A 135 0.74 20.45 -0.68
N GLU A 136 1.20 21.40 0.13
CA GLU A 136 2.48 22.12 0.02
C GLU A 136 3.68 21.36 0.62
N GLY A 137 3.47 20.18 1.20
CA GLY A 137 4.54 19.29 1.63
C GLY A 137 4.84 19.29 3.12
N ALA A 138 5.97 18.67 3.47
CA ALA A 138 6.42 18.59 4.85
C ALA A 138 6.84 19.96 5.41
N PRO A 139 6.37 20.37 6.61
CA PRO A 139 6.89 21.54 7.29
C PRO A 139 8.41 21.46 7.34
N ARG A 140 9.04 22.57 6.96
CA ARG A 140 10.49 22.73 6.96
C ARG A 140 11.05 22.31 8.32
N GLY A 141 12.06 21.43 8.31
CA GLY A 141 12.67 20.88 9.52
C GLY A 141 12.10 19.53 10.01
N LYS A 142 10.98 19.04 9.45
CA LYS A 142 10.42 17.71 9.76
C LYS A 142 10.93 16.59 8.85
N ASN A 143 11.75 16.91 7.84
CA ASN A 143 12.34 15.93 6.90
C ASN A 143 13.20 14.86 7.58
N ALA A 144 13.81 15.12 8.74
CA ALA A 144 14.58 14.13 9.50
C ALA A 144 13.71 12.96 10.02
N ASN A 145 12.39 13.14 10.04
CA ASN A 145 11.41 12.22 10.62
C ASN A 145 10.64 11.43 9.56
N ALA A 146 10.89 11.75 8.30
CA ALA A 146 10.32 11.07 7.16
C ALA A 146 11.35 10.12 6.58
N TYR A 147 10.95 8.86 6.39
CA TYR A 147 11.84 7.81 5.97
C TYR A 147 11.22 6.98 4.86
N TRP A 148 12.04 6.66 3.85
CA TRP A 148 11.64 5.73 2.81
C TRP A 148 11.73 4.31 3.34
N VAL A 149 10.64 3.57 3.22
CA VAL A 149 10.54 2.19 3.70
C VAL A 149 9.98 1.25 2.62
N PRO A 150 10.39 -0.02 2.62
CA PRO A 150 9.73 -1.08 1.86
C PRO A 150 8.25 -1.21 2.24
N TRP A 151 7.36 -1.58 1.31
CA TRP A 151 5.94 -1.73 1.61
C TRP A 151 5.68 -2.78 2.70
N ASN A 152 6.45 -3.87 2.74
CA ASN A 152 6.36 -4.90 3.79
C ASN A 152 6.85 -4.43 5.17
N VAL A 153 7.30 -3.18 5.32
CA VAL A 153 7.54 -2.57 6.64
C VAL A 153 6.27 -1.95 7.21
N ILE A 154 5.28 -1.60 6.38
CA ILE A 154 4.12 -0.80 6.78
C ILE A 154 2.78 -1.46 6.43
N GLN A 155 1.76 -1.16 7.22
CA GLN A 155 0.38 -1.55 6.95
C GLN A 155 -0.56 -0.36 7.21
N PRO A 156 -1.58 -0.12 6.37
CA PRO A 156 -2.62 0.85 6.67
C PRO A 156 -3.47 0.38 7.86
N LEU A 157 -3.97 1.32 8.66
CA LEU A 157 -4.70 0.99 9.89
C LEU A 157 -6.21 0.83 9.72
N ASN A 158 -6.80 1.47 8.71
CA ASN A 158 -8.23 1.45 8.45
C ASN A 158 -8.48 1.10 6.98
N TYR A 159 -8.88 -0.14 6.71
CA TYR A 159 -9.15 -0.67 5.37
C TYR A 159 -10.38 -1.60 5.31
#